data_AF-A0A916YK23-F1
#
_entry.id   AF-A0A916YK23-F1
#
_cell.length_a   1.000
_cell.length_b   1.000
_cell.length_c   1.000
_cell.angle_alpha   90.00
_cell.angle_beta   90.00
_cell.angle_gamma   90.00
#
_symmetry.space_group_name_H-M   'P 1'
#
loop_
_entity.id
_entity.type
_entity.pdbx_description
1 polymer ?
#
loop_
_entity_poly.entity_id
_entity_poly.type
_entity_poly.pdbx_seq_one_letter_code
_entity_poly.pdbx_strand_id
1 'polypeptide(L)'
;MLSSSIAQIRQKEREEVENRKSAIHTLLKKFSKHRGWKKAFLASNPMFNNNVGITMITNAHTGKVSNQHFLEALKVFDESVQNERPEWYKITQ
;
A
#
# COMPACT_ATOMS: atom_id res chain seq x y z
N MET A 1 13.48 28.82 -23.41
CA MET A 1 12.49 27.71 -23.44
C MET A 1 12.79 26.65 -22.36
N LEU A 2 12.95 27.04 -21.09
CA LEU A 2 13.26 26.12 -19.97
C LEU A 2 12.05 25.88 -19.04
N SER A 3 11.01 26.71 -19.13
CA SER A 3 9.80 26.62 -18.28
C SER A 3 8.95 25.38 -18.58
N SER A 4 8.88 24.93 -19.83
CA SER A 4 8.09 23.75 -20.22
C SER A 4 8.65 22.44 -19.65
N SER A 5 9.97 22.32 -19.50
CA SER A 5 10.60 21.07 -19.06
C SER A 5 10.41 20.83 -17.54
N ILE A 6 10.55 21.88 -16.72
CA ILE A 6 10.30 21.79 -15.27
C ILE A 6 8.82 21.56 -14.98
N ALA A 7 7.92 22.18 -15.74
CA ALA A 7 6.48 21.97 -15.60
C ALA A 7 6.08 20.52 -15.94
N GLN A 8 6.64 19.95 -17.01
CA GLN A 8 6.43 18.54 -17.38
C GLN A 8 6.96 17.56 -16.33
N ILE A 9 8.15 17.82 -15.76
CA ILE A 9 8.71 17.00 -14.69
C ILE A 9 7.79 17.00 -13.46
N ARG A 10 7.36 18.17 -13.01
CA ARG A 10 6.45 18.30 -11.85
C ARG A 10 5.10 17.64 -12.09
N GLN A 11 4.58 17.71 -13.32
CA GLN A 11 3.33 17.05 -13.67
C GLN A 11 3.49 15.53 -13.59
N LYS A 12 4.56 14.99 -14.17
CA LYS A 12 4.86 13.55 -14.11
C LYS A 12 5.02 13.06 -12.66
N GLU A 13 5.74 13.81 -11.83
CA GLU A 13 5.89 13.47 -10.40
C GLU A 13 4.55 13.44 -9.66
N ARG A 14 3.64 14.37 -9.96
CA ARG A 14 2.29 14.38 -9.38
C ARG A 14 1.49 13.16 -9.82
N GLU A 15 1.50 12.84 -11.10
CA GLU A 15 0.83 11.66 -11.64
C GLU A 15 1.36 10.37 -11.01
N GLU A 16 2.69 10.24 -10.86
CA GLU A 16 3.30 9.12 -10.18
C GLU A 16 2.89 9.02 -8.69
N VAL A 17 2.83 10.15 -7.98
CA VAL A 17 2.36 10.19 -6.58
C VAL A 17 0.90 9.75 -6.48
N GLU A 18 0.03 10.25 -7.35
CA GLU A 18 -1.39 9.87 -7.36
C GLU A 18 -1.59 8.40 -7.74
N ASN A 19 -0.83 7.89 -8.71
CA ASN A 19 -0.83 6.47 -9.07
C ASN A 19 -0.41 5.59 -7.88
N ARG A 20 0.63 5.98 -7.14
CA ARG A 20 1.06 5.26 -5.92
C ARG A 20 -0.02 5.29 -4.85
N LYS A 21 -0.65 6.43 -4.59
CA LYS A 21 -1.77 6.53 -3.62
C LYS A 21 -2.91 5.60 -3.98
N SER A 22 -3.32 5.61 -5.25
CA SER A 22 -4.41 4.79 -5.76
C SER A 22 -4.11 3.29 -5.63
N ALA A 23 -2.89 2.86 -5.98
CA ALA A 23 -2.46 1.47 -5.85
C ALA A 23 -2.46 1.00 -4.38
N ILE A 24 -1.89 1.80 -3.48
CA ILE A 24 -1.87 1.51 -2.04
C ILE A 24 -3.30 1.40 -1.49
N HIS A 25 -4.16 2.38 -1.79
CA HIS A 25 -5.54 2.39 -1.32
C HIS A 25 -6.32 1.15 -1.80
N THR A 26 -6.14 0.77 -3.05
CA THR A 26 -6.79 -0.40 -3.66
C THR A 26 -6.38 -1.70 -2.99
N LEU A 27 -5.08 -1.91 -2.77
CA LEU A 27 -4.56 -3.09 -2.06
C LEU A 27 -5.09 -3.16 -0.62
N LEU A 28 -5.07 -2.05 0.11
CA LEU A 28 -5.60 -2.03 1.47
C LEU A 28 -7.10 -2.28 1.54
N LYS A 29 -7.87 -1.81 0.56
CA LYS A 29 -9.31 -2.09 0.46
C LYS A 29 -9.60 -3.57 0.16
N LYS A 30 -8.72 -4.24 -0.58
CA LYS A 30 -8.78 -5.70 -0.78
C LYS A 30 -8.56 -6.41 0.56
N PHE A 31 -7.47 -6.09 1.27
CA PHE A 31 -7.13 -6.74 2.53
C PHE A 31 -8.12 -6.44 3.66
N SER A 32 -8.71 -5.24 3.70
CA SER A 32 -9.64 -4.85 4.76
C SER A 32 -10.88 -5.73 4.89
N LYS A 33 -11.19 -6.53 3.86
CA LYS A 33 -12.27 -7.53 3.89
C LYS A 33 -11.94 -8.76 4.76
N HIS A 34 -10.67 -9.00 5.07
CA HIS A 34 -10.20 -10.22 5.73
C HIS A 34 -9.80 -9.97 7.18
N ARG A 35 -10.57 -10.48 8.14
CA ARG A 35 -10.25 -10.31 9.57
C ARG A 35 -8.87 -10.91 9.88
N GLY A 36 -7.98 -10.12 10.48
CA GLY A 36 -6.62 -10.56 10.84
C GLY A 36 -5.52 -10.13 9.87
N TRP A 37 -5.85 -9.61 8.68
CA TRP A 37 -4.86 -9.16 7.69
C TRP A 37 -3.83 -8.19 8.27
N LYS A 38 -4.27 -7.22 9.08
CA LYS A 38 -3.40 -6.18 9.65
C LYS A 38 -2.34 -6.78 10.56
N LYS A 39 -2.73 -7.76 11.38
CA LYS A 39 -1.79 -8.46 12.28
C LYS A 39 -0.80 -9.30 11.45
N ALA A 40 -1.28 -9.98 10.41
CA ALA A 40 -0.44 -10.75 9.49
C ALA A 40 0.57 -9.86 8.74
N PHE A 41 0.12 -8.72 8.22
CA PHE A 41 0.98 -7.75 7.53
C PHE A 41 2.07 -7.20 8.45
N LEU A 42 1.72 -6.82 9.68
CA LEU A 42 2.69 -6.29 10.65
C LEU A 42 3.68 -7.36 11.13
N ALA A 43 3.26 -8.62 11.18
CA ALA A 43 4.13 -9.75 11.50
C ALA A 43 5.12 -10.06 10.36
N SER A 44 4.68 -10.00 9.10
CA SER A 44 5.54 -10.22 7.94
C SER A 44 6.40 -9.02 7.57
N ASN A 45 6.02 -7.81 7.98
CA ASN A 45 6.76 -6.58 7.72
C ASN A 45 7.05 -5.79 9.02
N PRO A 46 8.01 -6.25 9.85
CA PRO A 46 8.31 -5.64 11.15
C PRO A 46 8.68 -4.15 11.09
N MET A 47 9.20 -3.66 9.95
CA MET A 47 9.51 -2.24 9.74
C MET A 47 8.29 -1.32 9.94
N PHE A 48 7.08 -1.82 9.69
CA PHE A 48 5.84 -1.06 9.89
C PHE A 48 5.18 -1.33 11.25
N ASN A 49 5.73 -2.23 12.07
CA ASN A 49 5.23 -2.54 13.41
C ASN A 49 5.71 -1.51 14.45
N ASN A 50 5.38 -0.25 14.21
CA ASN A 50 5.62 0.89 15.09
C ASN A 50 4.54 1.96 14.85
N ASN A 51 4.55 3.04 15.65
CA ASN A 51 3.55 4.11 15.56
C ASN A 51 3.49 4.73 14.16
N VAL A 52 4.64 4.92 13.50
CA VAL A 52 4.72 5.52 12.16
C VAL A 52 4.04 4.62 11.13
N GLY A 53 4.35 3.32 11.13
CA GLY A 53 3.74 2.35 10.23
C GLY A 53 2.24 2.17 10.47
N ILE A 54 1.80 2.17 11.73
CA ILE A 54 0.37 2.12 12.08
C ILE A 54 -0.36 3.36 11.55
N THR A 55 0.17 4.56 11.75
CA THR A 55 -0.38 5.80 11.20
C THR A 55 -0.37 5.79 9.67
N MET A 56 0.67 5.24 9.05
CA MET A 56 0.77 5.09 7.60
C MET A 56 -0.37 4.20 7.07
N ILE A 57 -0.61 3.04 7.67
CA ILE A 57 -1.74 2.16 7.30
C ILE A 57 -3.08 2.90 7.43
N THR A 58 -3.29 3.62 8.53
CA THR A 58 -4.53 4.39 8.75
C THR A 58 -4.72 5.48 7.68
N ASN A 59 -3.68 6.25 7.38
CA ASN A 59 -3.75 7.32 6.37
C ASN A 59 -3.91 6.77 4.96
N ALA A 60 -3.31 5.61 4.68
CA ALA A 60 -3.38 4.94 3.40
C ALA A 60 -4.81 4.47 3.06
N HIS A 61 -5.62 4.12 4.07
CA HIS A 61 -7.06 3.87 3.86
C HIS A 61 -7.82 5.10 3.33
N THR A 62 -7.32 6.31 3.58
CA THR A 62 -7.91 7.56 3.05
C THR A 62 -7.22 8.08 1.78
N GLY A 63 -6.33 7.28 1.16
CA GLY A 63 -5.61 7.67 -0.05
C GLY A 63 -4.51 8.72 0.16
N LYS A 64 -4.07 8.94 1.41
CA LYS A 64 -3.10 10.01 1.76
C LYS A 64 -1.64 9.57 1.74
N VAL A 65 -1.34 8.31 1.39
CA VAL A 65 0.01 7.74 1.45
C VAL A 65 0.47 7.32 0.07
N SER A 66 1.68 7.75 -0.32
CA SER A 66 2.32 7.45 -1.59
C SER A 66 3.72 6.81 -1.43
N ASN A 67 4.03 6.32 -0.23
CA ASN A 67 5.35 5.79 0.09
C ASN A 67 5.67 4.54 -0.75
N GLN A 68 6.80 4.57 -1.47
CA GLN A 68 7.20 3.51 -2.39
C GLN A 68 7.46 2.18 -1.66
N HIS A 69 8.22 2.20 -0.57
CA HIS A 69 8.51 0.99 0.21
C HIS A 69 7.26 0.35 0.80
N PHE A 70 6.28 1.17 1.19
CA PHE A 70 5.00 0.67 1.66
C PHE A 70 4.18 0.00 0.55
N LEU A 71 4.19 0.56 -0.67
CA LEU A 71 3.57 -0.08 -1.83
C LEU A 71 4.23 -1.43 -2.16
N GLU A 72 5.56 -1.48 -2.16
CA GLU A 72 6.30 -2.72 -2.42
C GLU A 72 6.01 -3.79 -1.37
N ALA A 73 6.01 -3.42 -0.09
CA ALA A 73 5.65 -4.33 1.01
C ALA A 73 4.22 -4.88 0.86
N LEU A 74 3.25 -4.04 0.46
CA LEU A 74 1.88 -4.49 0.23
C LEU A 74 1.76 -5.45 -0.96
N LYS A 75 2.54 -5.24 -2.03
CA LYS A 75 2.56 -6.14 -3.19
C LYS A 75 3.14 -7.51 -2.84
N VAL A 76 4.31 -7.53 -2.18
CA VAL A 76 4.96 -8.77 -1.73
C VAL A 76 4.05 -9.53 -0.77
N PHE A 77 3.39 -8.81 0.14
CA PHE A 77 2.40 -9.41 1.02
C PHE A 77 1.20 -9.98 0.25
N ASP A 78 0.67 -9.29 -0.76
CA ASP A 78 -0.42 -9.81 -1.59
C ASP A 78 -0.05 -11.11 -2.29
N GLU A 79 1.15 -11.16 -2.88
CA GLU A 79 1.68 -12.35 -3.57
C GLU A 79 1.87 -13.53 -2.60
N SER A 80 2.48 -13.31 -1.43
CA SER A 80 2.62 -14.34 -0.39
C SER A 80 1.25 -14.85 0.07
N VAL A 81 0.29 -13.96 0.31
CA VAL A 81 -1.07 -14.33 0.73
C VAL A 81 -1.82 -15.13 -0.34
N GLN A 82 -1.68 -14.77 -1.62
CA GLN A 82 -2.27 -15.53 -2.73
C GLN A 82 -1.66 -16.92 -2.90
N ASN A 83 -0.35 -17.05 -2.64
CA ASN A 83 0.38 -18.32 -2.75
C ASN A 83 0.12 -19.24 -1.55
N GLU A 84 0.27 -18.72 -0.33
CA GLU A 84 0.17 -19.51 0.91
C GLU A 84 -1.28 -19.81 1.31
N ARG A 85 -2.23 -18.97 0.86
CA ARG A 85 -3.67 -19.07 1.18
C ARG A 85 -3.93 -19.34 2.67
N PRO A 86 -3.42 -18.47 3.57
CA PRO A 86 -3.56 -18.68 5.00
C PRO A 86 -5.04 -18.72 5.41
N GLU A 87 -5.38 -19.42 6.51
CA GLU A 87 -6.76 -19.64 6.95
C GLU A 87 -7.61 -18.35 7.02
N TRP A 88 -7.01 -17.24 7.44
CA TRP A 88 -7.69 -15.94 7.52
C TRP A 88 -8.01 -15.32 6.14
N TYR A 89 -7.30 -15.74 5.11
CA TYR A 89 -7.45 -15.30 3.72
C TYR A 89 -8.32 -16.26 2.89
N LYS A 90 -8.58 -17.48 3.38
CA LYS A 90 -9.51 -18.41 2.72
C LYS A 90 -10.85 -17.69 2.55
N ILE A 91 -11.13 -17.33 1.31
CA ILE A 91 -12.36 -16.69 0.90
C ILE A 91 -13.47 -17.59 1.43
N THR A 92 -14.31 -17.07 2.33
CA THR A 92 -15.64 -17.62 2.53
C THR A 92 -16.32 -17.58 1.18
N GLN A 93 -16.17 -18.65 0.40
CA GLN A 93 -17.02 -18.96 -0.75
C GLN A 93 -18.42 -19.29 -0.23
#